data_AF-A0A2N1M7J8-F1
#
_entry.id   AF-A0A2N1M7J8-F1
#
_cell.length_a   1.000
_cell.length_b   1.000
_cell.length_c   1.000
_cell.angle_alpha   90.00
_cell.angle_beta   90.00
_cell.angle_gamma   90.00
#
_symmetry.space_group_name_H-M   'P 1'
#
loop_
_entity.id
_entity.type
_entity.pdbx_description
1 polymer ?
#
loop_
_entity_poly.entity_id
_entity_poly.type
_entity_poly.pdbx_seq_one_letter_code
_entity_poly.pdbx_strand_id
1 'polypeptide(L)'
;MITKYKQSGDAEMKTSEQVFSKSSATNAADLLHKKFTESNAKTSGILLFGLQLNKLKEYRETKSVKPHTKILKPVNEMTTSGLTKRATKISSKVSEQFSEIANNYYLSEDVPLLKSIEFSVKDKRYDIYYGKENQVLKHKKEVAIVRAMDKSRISRDGYRYLTAIEPNLPKENAISEQKVFINNLMEQNVKIKIINIEATAAVDPDEVPHIMDENIVETVINSVGKAGVRSIKEILIFLIPSLVRKNILNSSQPIISIRISGDGRNVGRKVKHVMITFAILNHKKVLFSPEYHYTLILYPGSEEYNTLDITTRLLREELWQLKNQGLTIGNVHWKFELYFSSDWKFLITCLGFNSPT
;
A
#
# COMPACT_ATOMS: atom_id res chain seq x y z
N MET A 1 -18.15 -45.91 15.07
CA MET A 1 -18.93 -45.64 16.29
C MET A 1 -18.76 -44.16 16.64
N ILE A 2 -19.74 -43.32 16.32
CA ILE A 2 -20.01 -42.00 16.93
C ILE A 2 -21.54 -41.83 16.89
N THR A 3 -22.14 -41.52 18.03
CA THR A 3 -23.60 -41.41 18.24
C THR A 3 -23.98 -39.94 18.43
N LYS A 4 -25.11 -39.49 17.84
CA LYS A 4 -25.91 -38.35 18.32
C LYS A 4 -27.40 -38.65 18.14
N TYR A 5 -28.20 -38.31 19.15
CA TYR A 5 -29.61 -38.68 19.31
C TYR A 5 -30.60 -37.63 18.77
N LYS A 6 -31.67 -38.15 18.13
CA LYS A 6 -33.13 -37.88 18.24
C LYS A 6 -33.72 -36.48 18.00
N GLN A 7 -34.62 -36.39 17.02
CA GLN A 7 -35.98 -35.87 17.21
C GLN A 7 -36.97 -36.50 16.20
N SER A 8 -38.20 -36.68 16.66
CA SER A 8 -39.32 -37.46 16.13
C SER A 8 -40.12 -36.78 15.02
N GLY A 9 -40.60 -37.56 14.07
CA GLY A 9 -41.67 -37.22 13.13
C GLY A 9 -41.98 -38.44 12.26
N ASP A 10 -43.20 -38.96 12.38
CA ASP A 10 -43.65 -40.19 11.72
C ASP A 10 -43.63 -40.08 10.19
N ALA A 11 -42.84 -40.96 9.56
CA ALA A 11 -43.07 -41.45 8.21
C ALA A 11 -42.48 -42.86 8.15
N GLU A 12 -43.35 -43.88 8.02
CA GLU A 12 -42.94 -45.25 7.76
C GLU A 12 -42.08 -45.31 6.49
N MET A 13 -40.76 -45.46 6.66
CA MET A 13 -39.85 -45.72 5.55
C MET A 13 -39.57 -47.23 5.48
N LYS A 14 -40.28 -47.92 4.59
CA LYS A 14 -40.08 -49.34 4.28
C LYS A 14 -38.64 -49.60 3.81
N THR A 15 -38.08 -50.69 4.36
CA THR A 15 -36.89 -51.46 3.94
C THR A 15 -35.53 -50.74 3.95
N SER A 16 -34.79 -50.88 5.05
CA SER A 16 -33.34 -50.62 5.09
C SER A 16 -32.58 -51.82 4.52
N GLU A 17 -32.25 -51.81 3.24
CA GLU A 17 -31.30 -52.79 2.69
C GLU A 17 -29.86 -52.37 3.04
N GLN A 18 -29.09 -53.28 3.65
CA GLN A 18 -27.68 -53.06 3.99
C GLN A 18 -26.78 -53.93 3.10
N VAL A 19 -25.71 -53.34 2.56
CA VAL A 19 -24.66 -54.03 1.81
C VAL A 19 -23.35 -53.92 2.56
N PHE A 20 -22.67 -55.05 2.75
CA PHE A 20 -21.43 -55.14 3.51
C PHE A 20 -20.27 -55.60 2.63
N SER A 21 -19.12 -54.94 2.75
CA SER A 21 -17.85 -55.43 2.20
C SER A 21 -16.78 -55.43 3.28
N LYS A 22 -16.04 -56.54 3.37
CA LYS A 22 -14.90 -56.68 4.29
C LYS A 22 -13.59 -56.11 3.74
N SER A 23 -13.60 -55.62 2.49
CA SER A 23 -12.38 -55.24 1.77
C SER A 23 -12.11 -53.73 1.79
N SER A 24 -13.10 -52.90 1.46
CA SER A 24 -13.00 -51.43 1.61
C SER A 24 -14.38 -50.77 1.53
N ALA A 25 -14.46 -49.52 2.00
CA ALA A 25 -15.67 -48.69 1.86
C ALA A 25 -16.05 -48.47 0.39
N THR A 26 -15.07 -48.41 -0.52
CA THR A 26 -15.28 -48.25 -1.96
C THR A 26 -15.95 -49.50 -2.56
N ASN A 27 -15.52 -50.70 -2.17
CA ASN A 27 -16.14 -51.93 -2.65
C ASN A 27 -17.58 -52.09 -2.12
N ALA A 28 -17.83 -51.69 -0.87
CA ALA A 28 -19.19 -51.66 -0.33
C ALA A 28 -20.10 -50.71 -1.15
N ALA A 29 -19.58 -49.56 -1.58
CA ALA A 29 -20.32 -48.61 -2.43
C ALA A 29 -20.58 -49.16 -3.84
N ASP A 30 -19.63 -49.87 -4.46
CA ASP A 30 -19.79 -50.47 -5.78
C ASP A 30 -20.85 -51.59 -5.80
N LEU A 31 -20.88 -52.42 -4.75
CA LEU A 31 -21.89 -53.47 -4.59
C LEU A 31 -23.29 -52.89 -4.36
N LEU A 32 -23.38 -51.80 -3.59
CA LEU A 32 -24.63 -51.08 -3.39
C LEU A 32 -25.15 -50.52 -4.73
N HIS A 33 -24.27 -49.90 -5.54
CA HIS A 33 -24.64 -49.33 -6.83
C HIS A 33 -25.20 -50.37 -7.80
N LYS A 34 -24.55 -51.54 -7.91
CA LYS A 34 -24.97 -52.62 -8.81
C LYS A 34 -26.42 -53.05 -8.53
N LYS A 35 -26.75 -53.17 -7.25
CA LYS A 35 -28.09 -53.53 -6.76
C LYS A 35 -29.15 -52.46 -7.08
N PHE A 36 -28.79 -51.18 -7.02
CA PHE A 36 -29.71 -50.08 -7.38
C PHE A 36 -29.95 -49.95 -8.90
N THR A 37 -28.93 -50.22 -9.73
CA THR A 37 -29.04 -50.13 -11.20
C THR A 37 -29.76 -51.29 -11.88
N GLU A 38 -30.00 -52.41 -11.19
CA GLU A 38 -30.81 -53.53 -11.71
C GLU A 38 -32.30 -53.15 -11.83
N SER A 39 -32.74 -52.13 -11.09
CA SER A 39 -34.01 -51.44 -11.31
C SER A 39 -33.74 -50.16 -12.11
N ASN A 40 -34.44 -49.95 -13.23
CA ASN A 40 -34.19 -48.90 -14.24
C ASN A 40 -34.35 -47.43 -13.77
N ALA A 41 -34.06 -47.08 -12.51
CA ALA A 41 -34.14 -45.74 -11.98
C ALA A 41 -32.92 -44.88 -12.40
N LYS A 42 -33.19 -43.76 -13.09
CA LYS A 42 -32.17 -42.75 -13.45
C LYS A 42 -31.66 -42.05 -12.19
N THR A 43 -30.41 -42.29 -11.83
CA THR A 43 -29.74 -41.66 -10.69
C THR A 43 -29.10 -40.32 -11.10
N SER A 44 -29.40 -39.26 -10.34
CA SER A 44 -28.94 -37.88 -10.58
C SER A 44 -27.82 -37.47 -9.62
N GLY A 45 -26.82 -36.80 -10.18
CA GLY A 45 -26.06 -35.67 -9.60
C GLY A 45 -25.11 -35.92 -8.42
N ILE A 46 -25.58 -36.53 -7.34
CA ILE A 46 -24.84 -36.56 -6.05
C ILE A 46 -24.32 -37.95 -5.67
N LEU A 47 -24.95 -39.04 -6.15
CA LEU A 47 -24.31 -40.36 -6.23
C LEU A 47 -23.12 -40.39 -7.22
N LEU A 48 -23.03 -39.38 -8.09
CA LEU A 48 -21.95 -39.13 -9.05
C LEU A 48 -20.61 -38.75 -8.39
N PHE A 49 -20.61 -38.36 -7.10
CA PHE A 49 -19.42 -37.93 -6.35
C PHE A 49 -18.74 -39.04 -5.52
N GLY A 50 -19.15 -40.30 -5.71
CA GLY A 50 -18.32 -41.46 -5.42
C GLY A 50 -17.64 -41.93 -6.70
N LEU A 51 -16.53 -41.30 -7.09
CA LEU A 51 -15.75 -41.63 -8.29
C LEU A 51 -15.46 -43.14 -8.35
N GLN A 52 -16.23 -43.89 -9.15
CA GLN A 52 -15.91 -45.28 -9.50
C GLN A 52 -14.63 -45.28 -10.34
N LEU A 53 -13.49 -45.41 -9.67
CA LEU A 53 -12.15 -45.33 -10.27
C LEU A 53 -11.99 -46.31 -11.44
N ASN A 54 -12.70 -47.44 -11.43
CA ASN A 54 -12.67 -48.44 -12.50
C ASN A 54 -13.32 -47.94 -13.80
N LYS A 55 -14.50 -47.30 -13.72
CA LYS A 55 -15.16 -46.67 -14.88
C LYS A 55 -14.32 -45.52 -15.46
N LEU A 56 -13.64 -44.79 -14.58
CA LEU A 56 -12.72 -43.72 -14.97
C LEU A 56 -11.45 -44.26 -15.64
N LYS A 57 -10.96 -45.42 -15.20
CA LYS A 57 -9.84 -46.12 -15.81
C LYS A 57 -10.20 -46.64 -17.21
N GLU A 58 -11.35 -47.30 -17.36
CA GLU A 58 -11.88 -47.71 -18.68
C GLU A 58 -12.07 -46.51 -19.63
N TYR A 59 -12.61 -45.39 -19.12
CA TYR A 59 -12.78 -44.17 -19.93
C TYR A 59 -11.44 -43.55 -20.36
N ARG A 60 -10.41 -43.62 -19.50
CA ARG A 60 -9.06 -43.12 -19.82
C ARG A 60 -8.33 -44.01 -20.81
N GLU A 61 -8.49 -45.32 -20.71
CA GLU A 61 -7.91 -46.30 -21.63
C GLU A 61 -8.55 -46.21 -23.02
N THR A 62 -9.88 -46.05 -23.10
CA THR A 62 -10.60 -45.83 -24.37
C THR A 62 -10.28 -44.49 -25.04
N LYS A 63 -9.94 -43.43 -24.28
CA LYS A 63 -9.49 -42.14 -24.86
C LYS A 63 -8.02 -42.08 -25.25
N SER A 64 -7.17 -42.98 -24.76
CA SER A 64 -5.72 -42.96 -25.02
C SER A 64 -5.34 -43.40 -26.45
N VAL A 65 -6.31 -43.90 -27.24
CA VAL A 65 -6.08 -44.43 -28.60
C VAL A 65 -6.14 -43.35 -29.70
N LYS A 66 -6.54 -42.10 -29.42
CA LYS A 66 -6.52 -41.03 -30.44
C LYS A 66 -5.18 -40.27 -30.40
N PRO A 67 -4.37 -40.28 -31.47
CA PRO A 67 -3.18 -39.42 -31.53
C PRO A 67 -3.65 -37.97 -31.55
N HIS A 68 -3.53 -37.28 -30.42
CA HIS A 68 -3.72 -35.84 -30.35
C HIS A 68 -2.50 -35.16 -30.99
N THR A 69 -2.49 -35.03 -32.32
CA THR A 69 -1.70 -33.99 -32.96
C THR A 69 -2.18 -32.65 -32.41
N LYS A 70 -1.41 -32.05 -31.50
CA LYS A 70 -1.72 -30.74 -30.91
C LYS A 70 -1.65 -29.68 -32.00
N ILE A 71 -2.78 -29.42 -32.67
CA ILE A 71 -2.91 -28.28 -33.57
C ILE A 71 -2.78 -27.01 -32.72
N LEU A 72 -1.78 -26.19 -33.03
CA LEU A 72 -1.59 -24.92 -32.34
C LEU A 72 -2.70 -23.96 -32.75
N LYS A 73 -3.50 -23.51 -31.78
CA LYS A 73 -4.44 -22.43 -32.02
C LYS A 73 -3.71 -21.13 -32.43
N PRO A 74 -4.27 -20.34 -33.36
CA PRO A 74 -3.78 -18.99 -33.67
C PRO A 74 -3.75 -18.10 -32.42
N VAL A 75 -2.90 -17.08 -32.44
CA VAL A 75 -2.73 -16.13 -31.32
C VAL A 75 -4.04 -15.41 -30.97
N ASN A 76 -4.84 -15.07 -31.98
CA ASN A 76 -6.10 -14.33 -31.83
C ASN A 76 -7.21 -15.15 -31.14
N GLU A 77 -7.09 -16.47 -31.14
CA GLU A 77 -8.08 -17.40 -30.55
C GLU A 77 -7.64 -17.93 -29.19
N MET A 78 -6.59 -17.34 -28.61
CA MET A 78 -5.95 -17.83 -27.40
C MET A 78 -6.22 -16.92 -26.20
N THR A 79 -6.48 -17.55 -25.05
CA THR A 79 -6.55 -16.83 -23.77
C THR A 79 -5.19 -16.26 -23.38
N THR A 80 -5.19 -15.19 -22.57
CA THR A 80 -3.96 -14.60 -22.01
C THR A 80 -3.08 -15.65 -21.33
N SER A 81 -3.67 -16.56 -20.55
CA SER A 81 -2.94 -17.67 -19.91
C SER A 81 -2.28 -18.61 -20.91
N GLY A 82 -2.95 -18.96 -22.01
CA GLY A 82 -2.38 -19.79 -23.07
C GLY A 82 -1.18 -19.13 -23.75
N LEU A 83 -1.30 -17.82 -24.03
CA LEU A 83 -0.23 -17.01 -24.59
C LEU A 83 0.97 -16.91 -23.64
N THR A 84 0.73 -16.70 -22.34
CA THR A 84 1.78 -16.69 -21.32
C THR A 84 2.51 -18.03 -21.27
N LYS A 85 1.79 -19.17 -21.24
CA LYS A 85 2.41 -20.50 -21.23
C LYS A 85 3.31 -20.74 -22.45
N ARG A 86 2.91 -20.28 -23.63
CA ARG A 86 3.73 -20.36 -24.84
C ARG A 86 5.00 -19.53 -24.70
N ALA A 87 4.88 -18.29 -24.23
CA ALA A 87 6.01 -17.39 -24.03
C ALA A 87 7.01 -17.95 -22.99
N THR A 88 6.51 -18.48 -21.87
CA THR A 88 7.35 -19.15 -20.86
C THR A 88 8.07 -20.35 -21.45
N LYS A 89 7.42 -21.14 -22.32
CA LYS A 89 8.05 -22.29 -22.97
C LYS A 89 9.17 -21.89 -23.94
N ILE A 90 9.00 -20.78 -24.68
CA ILE A 90 10.06 -20.20 -25.51
C ILE A 90 11.23 -19.79 -24.62
N SER A 91 10.94 -19.04 -23.56
CA SER A 91 11.92 -18.59 -22.58
C SER A 91 12.75 -19.74 -21.98
N SER A 92 12.11 -20.81 -21.52
CA SER A 92 12.83 -21.97 -20.99
C SER A 92 13.82 -22.55 -22.00
N LYS A 93 13.39 -22.72 -23.27
CA LYS A 93 14.26 -23.24 -24.33
C LYS A 93 15.42 -22.31 -24.67
N VAL A 94 15.18 -21.00 -24.70
CA VAL A 94 16.24 -20.01 -24.95
C VAL A 94 17.27 -20.03 -23.82
N SER A 95 16.82 -20.18 -22.57
CA SER A 95 17.73 -20.31 -21.42
C SER A 95 18.57 -21.58 -21.47
N GLU A 96 17.98 -22.71 -21.87
CA GLU A 96 18.70 -23.98 -22.05
C GLU A 96 19.79 -23.80 -23.12
N GLN A 97 19.43 -23.28 -24.30
CA GLN A 97 20.37 -23.04 -25.40
C GLN A 97 21.46 -22.01 -25.06
N PHE A 98 21.11 -20.94 -24.34
CA PHE A 98 22.10 -19.95 -23.91
C PHE A 98 23.18 -20.61 -23.04
N SER A 99 22.79 -21.51 -22.13
CA SER A 99 23.72 -22.20 -21.24
C SER A 99 24.69 -23.09 -22.03
N GLU A 100 24.21 -23.73 -23.10
CA GLU A 100 25.06 -24.52 -23.99
C GLU A 100 26.02 -23.65 -24.81
N ILE A 101 25.50 -22.57 -25.40
CA ILE A 101 26.28 -21.69 -26.28
C ILE A 101 27.32 -20.89 -25.50
N ALA A 102 26.97 -20.38 -24.32
CA ALA A 102 27.85 -19.51 -23.54
C ALA A 102 29.16 -20.21 -23.15
N ASN A 103 29.12 -21.52 -22.91
CA ASN A 103 30.32 -22.32 -22.60
C ASN A 103 31.32 -22.42 -23.77
N ASN A 104 30.91 -22.11 -25.00
CA ASN A 104 31.83 -22.07 -26.15
C ASN A 104 32.64 -20.76 -26.21
N TYR A 105 32.23 -19.72 -25.47
CA TYR A 105 32.81 -18.37 -25.57
C TYR A 105 33.32 -17.82 -24.23
N TYR A 106 32.86 -18.38 -23.10
CA TYR A 106 33.24 -17.96 -21.76
C TYR A 106 33.72 -19.16 -20.95
N LEU A 107 34.64 -18.92 -20.01
CA LEU A 107 35.03 -19.94 -19.04
C LEU A 107 33.88 -20.16 -18.05
N SER A 108 33.78 -21.37 -17.50
CA SER A 108 32.75 -21.68 -16.51
C SER A 108 32.85 -20.81 -15.24
N GLU A 109 34.06 -20.31 -14.94
CA GLU A 109 34.34 -19.41 -13.80
C GLU A 109 33.75 -18.00 -14.00
N ASP A 110 33.52 -17.58 -15.26
CA ASP A 110 32.96 -16.26 -15.58
C ASP A 110 31.42 -16.20 -15.39
N VAL A 111 30.78 -17.36 -15.15
CA VAL A 111 29.35 -17.54 -14.87
C VAL A 111 28.46 -16.68 -15.80
N PRO A 112 28.44 -16.95 -17.12
CA PRO A 112 27.57 -16.23 -18.03
C PRO A 112 26.09 -16.46 -17.68
N LEU A 113 25.32 -15.37 -17.58
CA LEU A 113 23.92 -15.42 -17.16
C LEU A 113 22.99 -14.69 -18.14
N LEU A 114 22.00 -15.41 -18.65
CA LEU A 114 20.88 -14.80 -19.38
C LEU A 114 19.97 -14.10 -18.37
N LYS A 115 19.93 -12.76 -18.39
CA LYS A 115 19.14 -11.96 -17.43
C LYS A 115 17.69 -11.77 -17.87
N SER A 116 17.46 -11.57 -19.16
CA SER A 116 16.13 -11.39 -19.72
C SER A 116 16.10 -11.73 -21.20
N ILE A 117 14.91 -12.01 -21.71
CA ILE A 117 14.62 -12.00 -23.14
C ILE A 117 13.44 -11.08 -23.43
N GLU A 118 13.49 -10.45 -24.59
CA GLU A 118 12.40 -9.66 -25.13
C GLU A 118 12.09 -10.20 -26.52
N PHE A 119 10.81 -10.40 -26.81
CA PHE A 119 10.34 -10.74 -28.15
C PHE A 119 8.88 -10.34 -28.33
N SER A 120 8.42 -10.25 -29.57
CA SER A 120 7.03 -9.97 -29.91
C SER A 120 6.42 -11.08 -30.78
N VAL A 121 5.11 -11.24 -30.67
CA VAL A 121 4.32 -12.08 -31.58
C VAL A 121 3.10 -11.26 -32.01
N LYS A 122 3.07 -10.87 -33.29
CA LYS A 122 2.20 -9.78 -33.77
C LYS A 122 2.45 -8.51 -32.93
N ASP A 123 1.40 -7.83 -32.49
CA ASP A 123 1.49 -6.59 -31.71
C ASP A 123 1.68 -6.81 -30.20
N LYS A 124 1.92 -8.05 -29.78
CA LYS A 124 2.10 -8.39 -28.36
C LYS A 124 3.56 -8.61 -28.01
N ARG A 125 4.11 -7.72 -27.19
CA ARG A 125 5.47 -7.80 -26.62
C ARG A 125 5.48 -8.69 -25.36
N TYR A 126 6.58 -9.41 -25.19
CA TYR A 126 6.88 -10.25 -24.04
C TYR A 126 8.27 -9.89 -23.52
N ASP A 127 8.32 -9.39 -22.29
CA ASP A 127 9.56 -9.16 -21.55
C ASP A 127 9.61 -10.21 -20.43
N ILE A 128 10.60 -11.10 -20.49
CA ILE A 128 10.76 -12.20 -19.53
C ILE A 128 12.12 -12.09 -18.85
N TYR A 129 12.12 -12.01 -17.53
CA TYR A 129 13.32 -11.92 -16.71
C TYR A 129 13.61 -13.28 -16.08
N TYR A 130 14.87 -13.71 -16.13
CA TYR A 130 15.33 -14.95 -15.52
C TYR A 130 15.92 -14.71 -14.14
N GLY A 131 15.86 -15.73 -13.30
CA GLY A 131 16.32 -15.69 -11.91
C GLY A 131 15.22 -15.38 -10.91
N LYS A 132 15.55 -15.48 -9.62
CA LYS A 132 14.64 -15.08 -8.55
C LYS A 132 14.51 -13.57 -8.54
N GLU A 133 13.27 -13.09 -8.51
CA GLU A 133 12.99 -11.67 -8.31
C GLU A 133 13.70 -11.20 -7.02
N ASN A 134 14.62 -10.26 -7.18
CA ASN A 134 15.33 -9.68 -6.05
C ASN A 134 14.34 -8.83 -5.25
N GLN A 135 13.77 -9.41 -4.19
CA GLN A 135 12.77 -8.77 -3.35
C GLN A 135 13.27 -7.45 -2.75
N VAL A 136 14.57 -7.33 -2.45
CA VAL A 136 15.18 -6.08 -1.97
C VAL A 136 15.14 -5.01 -3.06
N LEU A 137 15.51 -5.36 -4.30
CA LEU A 137 15.47 -4.42 -5.42
C LEU A 137 14.03 -4.03 -5.76
N LYS A 138 13.10 -4.98 -5.73
CA LYS A 138 11.67 -4.75 -5.95
C LYS A 138 11.13 -3.72 -4.95
N HIS A 139 11.33 -3.98 -3.65
CA HIS A 139 10.92 -3.06 -2.60
C HIS A 139 11.56 -1.67 -2.77
N LYS A 140 12.86 -1.60 -3.10
CA LYS A 140 13.53 -0.32 -3.40
C LYS A 140 12.89 0.44 -4.57
N LYS A 141 12.50 -0.27 -5.64
CA LYS A 141 11.80 0.32 -6.79
C LYS A 141 10.42 0.86 -6.38
N GLU A 142 9.64 0.06 -5.66
CA GLU A 142 8.29 0.46 -5.22
C GLU A 142 8.36 1.69 -4.31
N VAL A 143 9.27 1.71 -3.32
CA VAL A 143 9.49 2.88 -2.45
C VAL A 143 9.95 4.12 -3.25
N ALA A 144 10.82 3.94 -4.24
CA ALA A 144 11.27 5.04 -5.09
C ALA A 144 10.12 5.63 -5.93
N ILE A 145 9.22 4.77 -6.43
CA ILE A 145 8.05 5.19 -7.19
C ILE A 145 7.05 5.92 -6.29
N VAL A 146 6.72 5.39 -5.10
CA VAL A 146 5.87 6.10 -4.13
C VAL A 146 6.43 7.51 -3.86
N ARG A 147 7.74 7.59 -3.62
CA ARG A 147 8.42 8.88 -3.40
C ARG A 147 8.34 9.81 -4.62
N ALA A 148 8.51 9.29 -5.83
CA ALA A 148 8.40 10.07 -7.06
C ALA A 148 6.97 10.58 -7.25
N MET A 149 5.97 9.73 -6.99
CA MET A 149 4.56 10.12 -7.06
C MET A 149 4.24 11.25 -6.08
N ASP A 150 4.67 11.12 -4.82
CA ASP A 150 4.40 12.14 -3.80
C ASP A 150 5.12 13.47 -4.12
N LYS A 151 6.37 13.42 -4.59
CA LYS A 151 7.14 14.62 -4.96
C LYS A 151 6.59 15.32 -6.21
N SER A 152 6.22 14.54 -7.22
CA SER A 152 5.73 15.05 -8.49
C SER A 152 4.21 15.22 -8.53
N ARG A 153 3.52 14.98 -7.40
CA ARG A 153 2.06 15.04 -7.26
C ARG A 153 1.32 14.19 -8.31
N ILE A 154 1.88 13.02 -8.63
CA ILE A 154 1.26 12.08 -9.57
C ILE A 154 0.12 11.39 -8.84
N SER A 155 -1.11 11.59 -9.33
CA SER A 155 -2.28 10.91 -8.80
C SER A 155 -2.22 9.40 -9.06
N ARG A 156 -3.03 8.64 -8.33
CA ARG A 156 -3.19 7.20 -8.55
C ARG A 156 -3.57 6.89 -10.01
N ASP A 157 -4.53 7.63 -10.57
CA ASP A 157 -4.93 7.48 -11.96
C ASP A 157 -3.84 7.93 -12.94
N GLY A 158 -3.11 9.00 -12.61
CA GLY A 158 -1.91 9.42 -13.34
C GLY A 158 -0.90 8.29 -13.46
N TYR A 159 -0.62 7.59 -12.36
CA TYR A 159 0.27 6.44 -12.37
C TYR A 159 -0.30 5.24 -13.14
N ARG A 160 -1.62 5.02 -13.12
CA ARG A 160 -2.26 3.97 -13.94
C ARG A 160 -2.01 4.20 -15.42
N TYR A 161 -2.09 5.44 -15.90
CA TYR A 161 -1.75 5.76 -17.30
C TYR A 161 -0.29 5.43 -17.62
N LEU A 162 0.65 5.73 -16.72
CA LEU A 162 2.05 5.36 -16.90
C LEU A 162 2.24 3.83 -16.99
N THR A 163 1.61 3.07 -16.10
CA THR A 163 1.69 1.59 -16.14
C THR A 163 1.00 0.97 -17.34
N ALA A 164 0.08 1.69 -18.00
CA ALA A 164 -0.60 1.20 -19.20
C ALA A 164 0.31 1.24 -20.45
N ILE A 165 1.26 2.19 -20.48
CA ILE A 165 2.22 2.34 -21.58
C ILE A 165 3.57 1.65 -21.30
N GLU A 166 3.99 1.58 -20.04
CA GLU A 166 5.26 0.97 -19.64
C GLU A 166 5.01 -0.32 -18.82
N PRO A 167 5.06 -1.50 -19.45
CA PRO A 167 4.74 -2.77 -18.81
C PRO A 167 5.77 -3.19 -17.74
N ASN A 168 6.97 -2.60 -17.75
CA ASN A 168 8.01 -2.90 -16.77
C ASN A 168 7.83 -2.19 -15.42
N LEU A 169 6.89 -1.24 -15.32
CA LEU A 169 6.58 -0.59 -14.05
C LEU A 169 5.80 -1.55 -13.12
N PRO A 170 6.07 -1.53 -11.80
CA PRO A 170 5.22 -2.21 -10.83
C PRO A 170 3.77 -1.76 -10.99
N LYS A 171 2.86 -2.74 -10.90
CA LYS A 171 1.42 -2.49 -10.96
C LYS A 171 0.99 -1.53 -9.86
N GLU A 172 -0.03 -0.75 -10.17
CA GLU A 172 -0.58 0.25 -9.25
C GLU A 172 -0.92 -0.33 -7.87
N ASN A 173 -1.48 -1.54 -7.80
CA ASN A 173 -1.84 -2.15 -6.52
C ASN A 173 -0.63 -2.37 -5.60
N ALA A 174 0.51 -2.80 -6.14
CA ALA A 174 1.74 -2.98 -5.37
C ALA A 174 2.26 -1.63 -4.83
N ILE A 175 2.17 -0.57 -5.63
CA ILE A 175 2.54 0.78 -5.21
C ILE A 175 1.59 1.31 -4.12
N SER A 176 0.29 1.03 -4.25
CA SER A 176 -0.72 1.39 -3.25
C SER A 176 -0.48 0.66 -1.92
N GLU A 177 -0.22 -0.65 -1.96
CA GLU A 177 0.14 -1.45 -0.78
C GLU A 177 1.41 -0.91 -0.11
N GLN A 178 2.43 -0.58 -0.91
CA GLN A 178 3.68 0.01 -0.40
C GLN A 178 3.44 1.39 0.23
N LYS A 179 2.54 2.20 -0.32
CA LYS A 179 2.15 3.50 0.26
C LYS A 179 1.39 3.32 1.58
N VAL A 180 0.47 2.37 1.67
CA VAL A 180 -0.22 2.02 2.92
C VAL A 180 0.78 1.56 3.98
N PHE A 181 1.74 0.71 3.61
CA PHE A 181 2.80 0.27 4.52
C PHE A 181 3.63 1.45 5.06
N ILE A 182 4.04 2.38 4.20
CA ILE A 182 4.77 3.59 4.61
C ILE A 182 3.91 4.44 5.54
N ASN A 183 2.63 4.64 5.23
CA ASN A 183 1.73 5.42 6.08
C ASN A 183 1.59 4.79 7.48
N ASN A 184 1.50 3.47 7.57
CA ASN A 184 1.45 2.76 8.86
C ASN A 184 2.74 2.94 9.66
N LEU A 185 3.91 2.90 9.00
CA LEU A 185 5.18 3.23 9.65
C LEU A 185 5.19 4.69 10.13
N MET A 186 4.71 5.62 9.32
CA MET A 186 4.65 7.03 9.70
C MET A 186 3.74 7.25 10.90
N GLU A 187 2.57 6.61 10.95
CA GLU A 187 1.64 6.69 12.08
C GLU A 187 2.24 6.16 13.38
N GLN A 188 3.12 5.15 13.31
CA GLN A 188 3.84 4.63 14.48
C GLN A 188 4.96 5.56 14.97
N ASN A 189 5.60 6.30 14.06
CA ASN A 189 6.77 7.12 14.39
C ASN A 189 6.44 8.59 14.67
N VAL A 190 5.43 9.13 13.98
CA VAL A 190 5.03 10.54 14.01
C VAL A 190 3.51 10.60 13.87
N LYS A 191 2.81 10.34 14.97
CA LYS A 191 1.36 10.19 14.96
C LYS A 191 0.68 11.54 14.74
N ILE A 192 -0.36 11.54 13.90
CA ILE A 192 -1.29 12.68 13.81
C ILE A 192 -2.42 12.45 14.81
N LYS A 193 -2.47 13.29 15.84
CA LYS A 193 -3.58 13.31 16.81
C LYS A 193 -4.67 14.22 16.29
N ILE A 194 -5.90 13.72 16.26
CA ILE A 194 -7.07 14.53 15.95
C ILE A 194 -7.69 14.99 17.27
N ILE A 195 -7.88 16.30 17.41
CA ILE A 195 -8.61 16.91 18.52
C ILE A 195 -9.84 17.64 17.99
N ASN A 196 -10.90 17.68 18.79
CA ASN A 196 -12.10 18.44 18.45
C ASN A 196 -11.89 19.90 18.83
N ILE A 197 -12.35 20.80 17.98
CA ILE A 197 -12.32 22.25 18.19
C ILE A 197 -13.70 22.81 17.88
N GLU A 198 -14.09 23.87 18.57
CA GLU A 198 -15.26 24.66 18.20
C GLU A 198 -14.82 25.66 17.13
N ALA A 199 -14.85 25.23 15.86
CA ALA A 199 -14.51 26.09 14.73
C ALA A 199 -15.77 26.46 13.96
N THR A 200 -15.96 27.76 13.72
CA THR A 200 -16.96 28.23 12.76
C THR A 200 -16.35 28.23 11.36
N ALA A 201 -17.09 27.73 10.37
CA ALA A 201 -16.71 27.89 8.98
C ALA A 201 -16.93 29.35 8.59
N ALA A 202 -15.92 30.20 8.79
CA ALA A 202 -15.98 31.59 8.38
C ALA A 202 -15.91 31.65 6.84
N VAL A 203 -17.02 32.07 6.22
CA VAL A 203 -17.10 32.42 4.80
C VAL A 203 -17.13 33.93 4.70
N ASP A 204 -16.07 34.51 4.17
CA ASP A 204 -16.11 35.90 3.71
C ASP A 204 -16.44 35.88 2.20
N PRO A 205 -17.63 36.34 1.78
CA PRO A 205 -18.04 36.32 0.39
C PRO A 205 -17.24 37.29 -0.50
N ASP A 206 -16.60 38.30 0.09
CA ASP A 206 -15.82 39.32 -0.63
C ASP A 206 -14.35 38.91 -0.80
N GLU A 207 -13.90 37.90 -0.07
CA GLU A 207 -12.51 37.46 -0.07
C GLU A 207 -12.24 36.45 -1.21
N VAL A 208 -11.23 36.74 -2.04
CA VAL A 208 -10.87 35.89 -3.17
C VAL A 208 -10.18 34.61 -2.65
N PRO A 209 -10.70 33.41 -2.99
CA PRO A 209 -10.06 32.17 -2.56
C PRO A 209 -8.71 31.95 -3.22
N HIS A 210 -7.80 31.33 -2.47
CA HIS A 210 -6.49 30.95 -3.02
C HIS A 210 -6.47 29.55 -3.64
N ILE A 211 -7.43 28.70 -3.31
CA ILE A 211 -7.54 27.32 -3.79
C ILE A 211 -8.97 27.09 -4.28
N MET A 212 -9.15 26.56 -5.48
CA MET A 212 -10.46 26.36 -6.11
C MET A 212 -10.77 24.89 -6.43
N ASP A 213 -9.89 23.95 -6.08
CA ASP A 213 -10.10 22.53 -6.31
C ASP A 213 -11.27 22.01 -5.45
N GLU A 214 -12.31 21.51 -6.09
CA GLU A 214 -13.55 21.09 -5.42
C GLU A 214 -13.33 19.94 -4.43
N ASN A 215 -12.45 18.98 -4.76
CA ASN A 215 -12.17 17.85 -3.87
C ASN A 215 -11.44 18.33 -2.61
N ILE A 216 -10.50 19.26 -2.76
CA ILE A 216 -9.83 19.90 -1.63
C ILE A 216 -10.85 20.64 -0.79
N VAL A 217 -11.68 21.48 -1.41
CA VAL A 217 -12.70 22.28 -0.73
C VAL A 217 -13.69 21.40 0.05
N GLU A 218 -14.18 20.31 -0.53
CA GLU A 218 -15.10 19.38 0.15
C GLU A 218 -14.44 18.67 1.34
N THR A 219 -13.21 18.18 1.17
CA THR A 219 -12.44 17.55 2.25
C THR A 219 -12.27 18.48 3.45
N VAL A 220 -12.04 19.76 3.17
CA VAL A 220 -11.86 20.80 4.16
C VAL A 220 -13.13 21.07 4.95
N ILE A 221 -14.27 21.18 4.28
CA ILE A 221 -15.58 21.34 4.92
C ILE A 221 -15.87 20.15 5.85
N ASN A 222 -15.63 18.94 5.37
CA ASN A 222 -15.88 17.71 6.14
C ASN A 222 -14.94 17.58 7.37
N SER A 223 -13.88 18.39 7.42
CA SER A 223 -12.92 18.44 8.52
C SER A 223 -13.19 19.56 9.52
N VAL A 224 -14.22 20.40 9.30
CA VAL A 224 -14.60 21.48 10.22
C VAL A 224 -14.88 20.92 11.62
N GLY A 225 -14.40 21.64 12.63
CA GLY A 225 -14.49 21.22 14.02
C GLY A 225 -13.42 20.22 14.47
N LYS A 226 -12.42 19.93 13.62
CA LYS A 226 -11.29 19.05 13.95
C LYS A 226 -9.96 19.73 13.67
N ALA A 227 -8.96 19.45 14.49
CA ALA A 227 -7.57 19.84 14.24
C ALA A 227 -6.65 18.62 14.23
N GLY A 228 -5.77 18.57 13.24
CA GLY A 228 -4.64 17.64 13.22
C GLY A 228 -3.45 18.25 13.96
N VAL A 229 -2.93 17.56 14.97
CA VAL A 229 -1.81 18.00 15.80
C VAL A 229 -0.74 16.90 15.84
N ARG A 230 0.53 17.28 15.73
CA ARG A 230 1.70 16.41 15.82
C ARG A 230 2.65 16.86 16.94
N SER A 231 3.30 15.90 17.57
CA SER A 231 4.39 16.17 18.51
C SER A 231 5.63 16.65 17.76
N ILE A 232 6.18 17.80 18.14
CA ILE A 232 7.46 18.27 17.60
C ILE A 232 8.59 17.33 18.05
N LYS A 233 8.49 16.74 19.25
CA LYS A 233 9.48 15.78 19.75
C LYS A 233 9.53 14.52 18.92
N GLU A 234 8.38 13.91 18.61
CA GLU A 234 8.31 12.72 17.76
C GLU A 234 8.92 12.99 16.37
N ILE A 235 8.59 14.14 15.76
CA ILE A 235 9.17 14.54 14.48
C ILE A 235 10.70 14.69 14.60
N LEU A 236 11.20 15.35 15.64
CA LEU A 236 12.64 15.54 15.86
C LEU A 236 13.37 14.21 16.08
N ILE A 237 12.81 13.31 16.89
CA ILE A 237 13.33 11.95 17.12
C ILE A 237 13.47 11.21 15.80
N PHE A 238 12.46 11.32 14.93
CA PHE A 238 12.49 10.70 13.61
C PHE A 238 13.51 11.32 12.65
N LEU A 239 13.65 12.65 12.65
CA LEU A 239 14.48 13.37 11.67
C LEU A 239 15.97 13.41 12.03
N ILE A 240 16.32 13.66 13.29
CA ILE A 240 17.69 13.95 13.74
C ILE A 240 18.70 12.87 13.30
N PRO A 241 18.44 11.56 13.45
CA PRO A 241 19.38 10.52 13.01
C PRO A 241 19.71 10.59 11.51
N SER A 242 18.75 11.00 10.68
CA SER A 242 18.96 11.18 9.23
C SER A 242 19.78 12.43 8.92
N LEU A 243 19.57 13.51 9.67
CA LEU A 243 20.30 14.76 9.49
C LEU A 243 21.76 14.65 9.95
N VAL A 244 22.03 13.89 11.01
CA VAL A 244 23.40 13.56 11.44
C VAL A 244 24.12 12.76 10.37
N ARG A 245 23.51 11.70 9.82
CA ARG A 245 24.09 10.90 8.73
C ARG A 245 24.40 11.69 7.46
N LYS A 246 23.68 12.80 7.25
CA LYS A 246 23.89 13.72 6.12
C LYS A 246 24.89 14.84 6.44
N ASN A 247 25.53 14.81 7.60
CA ASN A 247 26.43 15.87 8.10
C ASN A 247 25.77 17.26 8.14
N ILE A 248 24.45 17.32 8.34
CA ILE A 248 23.71 18.58 8.53
C ILE A 248 23.74 19.00 10.00
N LEU A 249 23.62 18.02 10.90
CA LEU A 249 23.75 18.22 12.34
C LEU A 249 25.05 17.60 12.82
N ASN A 250 25.77 18.32 13.68
CA ASN A 250 27.04 17.89 14.25
C ASN A 250 26.83 17.40 15.68
N SER A 251 27.07 16.11 15.95
CA SER A 251 26.95 15.54 17.28
C SER A 251 27.94 16.10 18.31
N SER A 252 29.09 16.62 17.86
CA SER A 252 30.08 17.29 18.74
C SER A 252 29.66 18.72 19.11
N GLN A 253 28.72 19.31 18.38
CA GLN A 253 28.12 20.60 18.69
C GLN A 253 26.59 20.46 18.64
N PRO A 254 25.98 19.82 19.65
CA PRO A 254 24.60 19.35 19.57
C PRO A 254 23.58 20.46 19.84
N ILE A 255 23.61 21.52 19.03
CA ILE A 255 22.68 22.65 19.08
C ILE A 255 21.83 22.64 17.81
N ILE A 256 20.52 22.61 17.99
CA ILE A 256 19.54 22.68 16.90
C ILE A 256 18.76 23.98 17.03
N SER A 257 18.83 24.80 16.00
CA SER A 257 18.07 26.03 15.90
C SER A 257 16.78 25.74 15.12
N ILE A 258 15.63 25.96 15.76
CA ILE A 258 14.29 25.70 15.21
C ILE A 258 13.55 27.00 15.04
N ARG A 259 12.88 27.17 13.89
CA ARG A 259 11.94 28.26 13.65
C ARG A 259 10.52 27.74 13.61
N ILE A 260 9.64 28.33 14.42
CA ILE A 260 8.19 28.09 14.42
C ILE A 260 7.51 29.22 13.64
N SER A 261 6.58 28.84 12.77
CA SER A 261 5.83 29.75 11.92
C SER A 261 4.39 29.28 11.81
N GLY A 262 3.45 30.21 11.69
CA GLY A 262 2.05 29.92 11.44
C GLY A 262 1.40 31.00 10.60
N ASP A 263 0.38 30.62 9.85
CA ASP A 263 -0.34 31.48 8.90
C ASP A 263 -1.75 30.93 8.63
N GLY A 264 -2.66 31.83 8.30
CA GLY A 264 -4.02 31.56 7.85
C GLY A 264 -4.18 31.72 6.33
N ARG A 265 -4.89 30.80 5.67
CA ARG A 265 -5.09 30.81 4.22
C ARG A 265 -6.50 30.41 3.82
N ASN A 266 -7.10 31.15 2.90
CA ASN A 266 -8.44 30.85 2.37
C ASN A 266 -8.43 29.66 1.40
N VAL A 267 -9.35 28.70 1.59
CA VAL A 267 -9.56 27.53 0.74
C VAL A 267 -10.98 27.54 0.18
N GLY A 268 -11.11 27.80 -1.11
CA GLY A 268 -12.40 28.08 -1.75
C GLY A 268 -13.09 29.30 -1.14
N ARG A 269 -14.33 29.55 -1.58
CA ARG A 269 -15.21 30.53 -0.91
C ARG A 269 -15.86 29.95 0.35
N LYS A 270 -15.32 28.87 0.92
CA LYS A 270 -16.04 28.02 1.88
C LYS A 270 -15.40 27.98 3.26
N VAL A 271 -14.08 27.85 3.38
CA VAL A 271 -13.44 27.75 4.71
C VAL A 271 -12.00 28.25 4.67
N LYS A 272 -11.58 28.95 5.73
CA LYS A 272 -10.16 29.29 5.98
C LYS A 272 -9.42 28.11 6.59
N HIS A 273 -8.11 28.06 6.43
CA HIS A 273 -7.23 27.09 7.06
C HIS A 273 -6.18 27.81 7.88
N VAL A 274 -5.87 27.30 9.06
CA VAL A 274 -4.73 27.74 9.84
C VAL A 274 -3.73 26.61 9.92
N MET A 275 -2.47 26.94 9.70
CA MET A 275 -1.35 26.00 9.76
C MET A 275 -0.25 26.55 10.64
N ILE A 276 0.32 25.70 11.50
CA ILE A 276 1.57 25.97 12.23
C ILE A 276 2.59 24.93 11.80
N THR A 277 3.80 25.37 11.52
CA THR A 277 4.92 24.57 11.01
C THR A 277 6.20 24.87 11.78
N PHE A 278 7.20 24.00 11.64
CA PHE A 278 8.56 24.33 12.02
C PHE A 278 9.59 23.97 10.97
N ALA A 279 10.73 24.66 10.99
CA ALA A 279 11.90 24.36 10.17
C ALA A 279 13.17 24.28 11.02
N ILE A 280 14.10 23.41 10.62
CA ILE A 280 15.43 23.28 11.25
C ILE A 280 16.41 24.20 10.52
N LEU A 281 16.86 25.25 11.20
CA LEU A 281 17.69 26.32 10.63
C LEU A 281 19.13 25.88 10.33
N ASN A 282 19.62 24.82 10.97
CA ASN A 282 20.94 24.26 10.70
C ASN A 282 21.09 23.82 9.22
N HIS A 283 19.99 23.48 8.55
CA HIS A 283 20.00 23.11 7.13
C HIS A 283 19.97 24.36 6.22
N LYS A 284 21.01 25.19 6.28
CA LYS A 284 21.09 26.50 5.59
C LYS A 284 20.69 26.49 4.11
N LYS A 285 21.03 25.43 3.37
CA LYS A 285 20.79 25.32 1.90
C LYS A 285 19.32 25.26 1.49
N VAL A 286 18.40 24.89 2.39
CA VAL A 286 17.00 24.59 2.04
C VAL A 286 16.02 25.36 2.91
N LEU A 287 16.47 26.43 3.57
CA LEU A 287 15.68 27.17 4.54
C LEU A 287 14.34 27.68 4.00
N PHE A 288 14.32 28.04 2.72
CA PHE A 288 13.16 28.56 2.01
C PHE A 288 12.40 27.48 1.21
N SER A 289 12.86 26.23 1.28
CA SER A 289 12.27 25.10 0.55
C SER A 289 11.08 24.58 1.36
N PRO A 290 9.85 24.57 0.82
CA PRO A 290 8.65 24.16 1.54
C PRO A 290 8.71 22.70 2.03
N GLU A 291 9.51 21.85 1.39
CA GLU A 291 9.72 20.44 1.76
C GLU A 291 10.41 20.24 3.11
N TYR A 292 10.94 21.32 3.69
CA TYR A 292 11.64 21.32 4.98
C TYR A 292 10.89 22.11 6.05
N HIS A 293 9.63 22.46 5.78
CA HIS A 293 8.69 23.01 6.76
C HIS A 293 7.75 21.90 7.19
N TYR A 294 7.89 21.47 8.43
CA TYR A 294 7.14 20.35 8.99
C TYR A 294 5.90 20.87 9.71
N THR A 295 4.71 20.55 9.20
CA THR A 295 3.44 20.93 9.82
C THR A 295 3.29 20.33 11.22
N LEU A 296 2.96 21.13 12.20
CA LEU A 296 2.67 20.70 13.57
C LEU A 296 1.17 20.68 13.82
N ILE A 297 0.49 21.72 13.36
CA ILE A 297 -0.93 21.92 13.57
C ILE A 297 -1.56 22.32 12.24
N LEU A 298 -2.71 21.74 11.91
CA LEU A 298 -3.52 22.12 10.76
C LEU A 298 -4.99 21.96 11.13
N TYR A 299 -5.78 23.01 10.90
CA TYR A 299 -7.23 22.95 11.06
C TYR A 299 -7.97 23.91 10.12
N PRO A 300 -9.19 23.55 9.72
CA PRO A 300 -10.12 24.47 9.10
C PRO A 300 -10.76 25.42 10.13
N GLY A 301 -10.72 26.71 9.82
CA GLY A 301 -11.20 27.80 10.65
C GLY A 301 -10.37 29.06 10.49
N SER A 302 -10.75 30.08 11.25
CA SER A 302 -10.07 31.37 11.39
C SER A 302 -8.93 31.32 12.41
N GLU A 303 -8.06 32.33 12.35
CA GLU A 303 -7.07 32.63 13.38
C GLU A 303 -7.77 33.19 14.63
N GLU A 304 -8.35 32.32 15.44
CA GLU A 304 -9.00 32.68 16.70
C GLU A 304 -8.19 32.23 17.90
N TYR A 305 -8.05 33.10 18.90
CA TYR A 305 -7.25 32.84 20.09
C TYR A 305 -7.67 31.55 20.80
N ASN A 306 -8.96 31.33 21.04
CA ASN A 306 -9.44 30.14 21.75
C ASN A 306 -9.08 28.85 21.01
N THR A 307 -9.25 28.83 19.69
CA THR A 307 -8.88 27.68 18.85
C THR A 307 -7.38 27.46 18.85
N LEU A 308 -6.58 28.53 18.72
CA LEU A 308 -5.13 28.47 18.80
C LEU A 308 -4.65 28.01 20.17
N ASP A 309 -5.27 28.45 21.27
CA ASP A 309 -4.91 28.06 22.62
C ASP A 309 -5.08 26.55 22.83
N ILE A 310 -6.25 26.02 22.43
CA ILE A 310 -6.57 24.59 22.50
C ILE A 310 -5.60 23.77 21.64
N THR A 311 -5.40 24.18 20.39
CA THR A 311 -4.61 23.41 19.42
C THR A 311 -3.11 23.45 19.68
N THR A 312 -2.61 24.55 20.26
CA THR A 312 -1.17 24.72 20.54
C THR A 312 -0.73 24.21 21.91
N ARG A 313 -1.64 23.76 22.78
CA ARG A 313 -1.31 23.30 24.15
C ARG A 313 -0.14 22.31 24.18
N LEU A 314 -0.22 21.23 23.39
CA LEU A 314 0.86 20.23 23.29
C LEU A 314 2.17 20.86 22.81
N LEU A 315 2.10 21.71 21.78
CA LEU A 315 3.27 22.37 21.21
C LEU A 315 3.96 23.26 22.25
N ARG A 316 3.21 24.05 23.02
CA ARG A 316 3.77 24.93 24.06
C ARG A 316 4.52 24.13 25.14
N GLU A 317 3.92 23.06 25.62
CA GLU A 317 4.54 22.15 26.60
C GLU A 317 5.84 21.56 26.04
N GLU A 318 5.83 21.07 24.80
CA GLU A 318 7.00 20.47 24.18
C GLU A 318 8.10 21.48 23.87
N LEU A 319 7.77 22.70 23.43
CA LEU A 319 8.74 23.77 23.22
C LEU A 319 9.41 24.19 24.53
N TRP A 320 8.65 24.28 25.62
CA TRP A 320 9.21 24.54 26.95
C TRP A 320 10.19 23.44 27.38
N GLN A 321 9.82 22.18 27.17
CA GLN A 321 10.69 21.04 27.48
C GLN A 321 11.96 21.06 26.61
N LEU A 322 11.84 21.28 25.30
CA LEU A 322 12.99 21.36 24.40
C LEU A 322 13.95 22.49 24.77
N LYS A 323 13.41 23.66 25.13
CA LYS A 323 14.22 24.84 25.50
C LYS A 323 14.98 24.62 26.81
N ASN A 324 14.34 24.06 27.82
CA ASN A 324 14.88 23.98 29.18
C ASN A 324 15.59 22.66 29.48
N GLN A 325 15.13 21.56 28.88
CA GLN A 325 15.61 20.21 29.17
C GLN A 325 16.36 19.58 28.00
N GLY A 326 16.23 20.11 26.78
CA GLY A 326 16.81 19.50 25.59
C GLY A 326 16.12 18.18 25.18
N LEU A 327 16.81 17.39 24.36
CA LEU A 327 16.35 16.08 23.88
C LEU A 327 17.55 15.13 23.70
N THR A 328 17.53 13.98 24.37
CA THR A 328 18.56 12.96 24.20
C THR A 328 18.15 11.97 23.11
N ILE A 329 19.00 11.80 22.09
CA ILE A 329 18.80 10.83 21.01
C ILE A 329 20.08 10.02 20.85
N GLY A 330 19.99 8.71 21.08
CA GLY A 330 21.17 7.87 21.24
C GLY A 330 22.03 8.37 22.41
N ASN A 331 23.31 8.61 22.15
CA ASN A 331 24.26 9.09 23.16
C ASN A 331 24.49 10.61 23.10
N VAL A 332 23.68 11.35 22.35
CA VAL A 332 23.85 12.80 22.14
C VAL A 332 22.70 13.55 22.78
N HIS A 333 23.03 14.50 23.64
CA HIS A 333 22.08 15.41 24.26
C HIS A 333 22.00 16.71 23.45
N TRP A 334 20.85 16.93 22.79
CA TRP A 334 20.61 18.08 21.93
C TRP A 334 19.98 19.24 22.69
N LYS A 335 20.56 20.43 22.53
CA LYS A 335 20.01 21.72 23.02
C LYS A 335 19.30 22.45 21.89
N PHE A 336 18.29 23.24 22.24
CA PHE A 336 17.44 23.90 21.26
C PHE A 336 17.43 25.43 21.42
N GLU A 337 17.61 26.09 20.28
CA GLU A 337 17.36 27.53 20.12
C GLU A 337 16.05 27.70 19.36
N LEU A 338 15.13 28.49 19.91
CA LEU A 338 13.79 28.66 19.35
C LEU A 338 13.66 30.06 18.78
N TYR A 339 13.17 30.14 17.55
CA TYR A 339 12.85 31.36 16.83
C TYR A 339 11.39 31.32 16.43
N PHE A 340 10.68 32.42 16.57
CA PHE A 340 9.30 32.55 16.14
C PHE A 340 9.23 33.56 15.00
N SER A 341 8.60 33.20 13.89
CA SER A 341 8.41 34.10 12.76
C SER A 341 7.09 33.82 12.07
N SER A 342 6.13 34.71 12.30
CA SER A 342 4.87 34.82 11.57
C SER A 342 4.59 36.29 11.28
N ASP A 343 3.54 36.57 10.52
CA ASP A 343 3.03 37.93 10.43
C ASP A 343 2.61 38.45 11.82
N TRP A 344 2.63 39.78 11.96
CA TRP A 344 2.40 40.42 13.26
C TRP A 344 1.01 40.13 13.82
N LYS A 345 0.00 40.00 12.95
CA LYS A 345 -1.40 39.74 13.36
C LYS A 345 -1.50 38.35 13.96
N PHE A 346 -0.97 37.33 13.30
CA PHE A 346 -0.94 35.96 13.81
C PHE A 346 -0.23 35.89 15.17
N LEU A 347 0.93 36.54 15.31
CA LEU A 347 1.68 36.55 16.57
C LEU A 347 0.89 37.20 17.71
N ILE A 348 0.25 38.34 17.46
CA ILE A 348 -0.58 39.04 18.45
C ILE A 348 -1.78 38.18 18.86
N THR A 349 -2.43 37.51 17.90
CA THR A 349 -3.52 36.58 18.20
C THR A 349 -3.03 35.42 19.07
N CYS A 350 -1.88 34.81 18.78
CA CYS A 350 -1.31 33.76 19.64
C CYS A 350 -1.02 34.22 21.08
N LEU A 351 -0.78 35.52 21.28
CA LEU A 351 -0.50 36.11 22.59
C LEU A 351 -1.78 36.57 23.33
N GLY A 352 -2.96 36.43 22.71
CA GLY A 352 -4.24 36.84 23.30
C GLY A 352 -4.42 38.35 23.37
N PHE A 353 -3.64 39.11 22.60
CA PHE A 353 -3.83 40.55 22.48
C PHE A 353 -4.98 40.84 21.51
N ASN A 354 -5.80 41.83 21.84
CA ASN A 354 -6.79 42.34 20.91
C ASN A 354 -6.06 43.07 19.77
N SER A 355 -6.46 42.81 18.53
CA SER A 355 -5.98 43.55 17.37
C SER A 355 -6.18 45.07 17.61
N PRO A 356 -5.24 45.93 17.18
CA PRO A 356 -5.53 47.36 17.07
C PRO A 356 -6.76 47.51 16.17
N THR A 357 -7.86 47.99 16.74
CA THR A 357 -9.06 48.41 16.00
C THR A 357 -8.76 49.57 15.07
#